data_AF-A0A6V7LHP9-F1
#
_entry.id   AF-A0A6V7LHP9-F1
#
_cell.length_a   1.000
_cell.length_b   1.000
_cell.length_c   1.000
_cell.angle_alpha   90.00
_cell.angle_beta   90.00
_cell.angle_gamma   90.00
#
_symmetry.space_group_name_H-M   'P 1'
#
loop_
_entity.id
_entity.type
_entity.pdbx_description
1 polymer ?
#
loop_
_entity_poly.entity_id
_entity_poly.type
_entity_poly.pdbx_seq_one_letter_code
_entity_poly.pdbx_strand_id
1 'polypeptide(L)' 'PVSAYALFFRDTQAAIKGQNPNASFGEVSKIVASMWDALETEHKN' A
#
# COMPACT_ATOMS: atom_id res chain seq x y z
N PRO A 1 2.76 -4.01 18.60
CA PRO A 1 2.98 -4.82 17.39
C PRO A 1 2.35 -4.14 16.17
N VAL A 2 3.14 -3.86 15.13
CA VAL A 2 2.62 -3.31 13.87
C VAL A 2 1.93 -4.43 13.10
N SER A 3 0.66 -4.24 12.76
CA SER A 3 -0.12 -5.20 11.98
C SER A 3 0.49 -5.39 10.58
N ALA A 4 0.28 -6.55 9.95
CA ALA A 4 0.77 -6.83 8.60
C ALA A 4 0.41 -5.73 7.59
N TYR A 5 -0.83 -5.22 7.66
CA TYR A 5 -1.28 -4.07 6.87
C TYR A 5 -0.46 -2.80 7.13
N ALA A 6 -0.08 -2.50 8.38
CA ALA A 6 0.69 -1.31 8.72
C ALA A 6 2.14 -1.40 8.18
N LEU A 7 2.73 -2.60 8.18
CA LEU A 7 4.04 -2.84 7.56
C LEU A 7 3.97 -2.69 6.04
N PHE A 8 2.97 -3.29 5.41
CA PHE A 8 2.72 -3.17 3.98
C PHE A 8 2.48 -1.71 3.58
N PHE A 9 1.62 -1.00 4.33
CA PHE A 9 1.32 0.40 4.07
C PHE A 9 2.56 1.28 4.17
N ARG A 10 3.39 1.07 5.19
CA ARG A 10 4.66 1.80 5.34
C ARG A 10 5.56 1.62 4.11
N ASP A 11 5.75 0.39 3.68
CA ASP A 11 6.65 0.05 2.58
C ASP A 11 6.13 0.59 1.25
N THR A 12 4.87 0.32 0.94
CA THR A 12 4.21 0.74 -0.29
C THR A 12 4.06 2.26 -0.35
N GLN A 13 3.72 2.93 0.75
CA GLN A 13 3.67 4.39 0.81
C GLN A 13 5.04 5.01 0.51
N ALA A 14 6.13 4.45 1.05
CA ALA A 14 7.47 4.93 0.78
C ALA A 14 7.87 4.73 -0.70
N ALA A 15 7.54 3.57 -1.28
CA ALA A 15 7.77 3.28 -2.69
C ALA A 15 7.00 4.25 -3.61
N ILE A 16 5.71 4.49 -3.34
CA ILE A 16 4.87 5.39 -4.13
C ILE A 16 5.38 6.83 -4.02
N LYS A 17 5.72 7.31 -2.81
CA LYS A 17 6.30 8.65 -2.65
C LYS A 17 7.65 8.80 -3.33
N GLY A 18 8.45 7.73 -3.37
CA GLY A 18 9.73 7.72 -4.08
C GLY A 18 9.56 7.85 -5.60
N GLN A 19 8.54 7.19 -6.16
CA GLN A 19 8.24 7.24 -7.60
C GLN A 19 7.44 8.48 -7.99
N ASN A 20 6.55 8.95 -7.11
CA ASN A 20 5.67 10.08 -7.35
C ASN A 20 5.59 10.97 -6.10
N PRO A 21 6.58 11.87 -5.92
CA PRO A 21 6.62 12.78 -4.77
C PRO A 21 5.47 13.80 -4.74
N ASN A 22 4.76 13.99 -5.86
CA ASN A 22 3.58 14.84 -5.97
C ASN A 22 2.26 14.11 -5.62
N ALA A 23 2.31 12.81 -5.38
CA ALA A 23 1.14 12.04 -5.01
C ALA A 23 0.60 12.50 -3.65
N SER A 24 -0.68 12.88 -3.62
CA SER A 24 -1.37 13.23 -2.38
C SER A 24 -1.62 12.00 -1.52
N PHE A 25 -1.66 12.18 -0.20
CA PHE A 25 -1.88 11.09 0.76
C PHE A 25 -3.15 10.27 0.44
N GLY A 26 -4.23 10.90 -0.02
CA GLY A 26 -5.46 10.21 -0.42
C GLY A 26 -5.28 9.28 -1.62
N GLU A 27 -4.49 9.68 -2.62
CA GLU A 27 -4.16 8.85 -3.78
C GLU A 27 -3.28 7.67 -3.35
N VAL A 28 -2.26 7.94 -2.55
CA VAL A 28 -1.38 6.89 -2.01
C VAL A 28 -2.17 5.87 -1.18
N SER A 29 -3.08 6.34 -0.32
CA SER A 29 -3.91 5.45 0.51
C SER A 29 -4.81 4.55 -0.31
N LYS A 30 -5.41 5.06 -1.40
CA LYS A 30 -6.22 4.25 -2.32
C LYS A 30 -5.38 3.18 -3.03
N ILE A 31 -4.20 3.56 -3.54
CA ILE A 31 -3.31 2.62 -4.24
C ILE A 31 -2.88 1.49 -3.31
N VAL A 32 -2.44 1.82 -2.10
CA VAL A 32 -2.02 0.82 -1.11
C VAL A 32 -3.18 -0.11 -0.75
N ALA A 33 -4.39 0.42 -0.56
CA ALA A 33 -5.57 -0.39 -0.27
C ALA A 33 -5.90 -1.35 -1.42
N SER A 34 -5.88 -0.89 -2.67
CA SER A 34 -6.08 -1.74 -3.85
C SER A 34 -5.01 -2.83 -3.98
N MET A 35 -3.75 -2.50 -3.73
CA MET A 35 -2.66 -3.48 -3.73
C MET A 35 -2.81 -4.53 -2.64
N TRP A 36 -3.24 -4.13 -1.45
CA TRP A 36 -3.48 -5.05 -0.33
C TRP A 36 -4.64 -6.02 -0.63
N ASP A 37 -5.75 -5.51 -1.17
CA ASP A 37 -6.91 -6.32 -1.58
C ASP A 37 -6.54 -7.36 -2.66
N ALA A 38 -5.70 -6.96 -3.62
CA ALA A 38 -5.17 -7.86 -4.63
C ALA A 38 -4.29 -8.98 -4.03
N LEU A 39 -3.45 -8.67 -3.03
CA LEU A 39 -2.60 -9.65 -2.35
C LEU A 39 -3.40 -10.68 -1.54
N GLU A 40 -4.49 -10.29 -0.89
CA GLU A 40 -5.40 -11.23 -0.20
C GLU A 40 -6.15 -12.11 -1.20
N THR A 41 -6.48 -11.58 -2.38
CA THR A 41 -7.13 -12.33 -3.45
C THR A 41 -6.20 -13.39 -4.05
N GLU A 42 -4.91 -13.08 -4.21
CA GLU A 42 -3.92 -13.98 -4.81
C GLU A 42 -3.49 -15.13 -3.87
N HIS A 43 -3.56 -14.93 -2.55
CA HIS A 43 -3.24 -15.96 -1.55
C HIS A 43 -4.33 -17.01 -1.31
N LYS A 44 -5.47 -16.92 -2.02
CA LYS A 44 -6.64 -17.78 -1.77
C LYS A 44 -6.82 -18.94 -2.77
N ASN A 45 -5.80 -19.25 -3.58
CA ASN A 45 -5.78 -20.42 -4.48
C ASN A 45 -4.70 -21.43 -4.11
#